data_AF-A0A1A7WYP0-F1
#
_entry.id   AF-A0A1A7WYP0-F1
#
_cell.length_a   1.000
_cell.length_b   1.000
_cell.length_c   1.000
_cell.angle_alpha   90.00
_cell.angle_beta   90.00
_cell.angle_gamma   90.00
#
_symmetry.space_group_name_H-M   'P 1'
#
loop_
_entity.id
_entity.type
_entity.pdbx_description
1 polymer ?
#
loop_
_entity_poly.entity_id
_entity_poly.type
_entity_poly.pdbx_seq_one_letter_code
_entity_poly.pdbx_strand_id
1 'polypeptide(L)'
;LPKEYQRIGKALQNMSTVFTSSGYQGESTLTDALTAAGKTYEEIAQLVAEQPKKDLHFLMETNNEYKGLLGCFPDTITVHKAALEKVKEGDRLVATNKITAQEKGTMAKRLSTMSYSLQAEMNHFHNNRIYDYNRVMQLYLEEQVKFYETIAAKLRQAH
;
A
#
# COMPACT_ATOMS: atom_id res chain seq x y z
N LEU A 1 -11.89 10.01 11.67
CA LEU A 1 -11.53 9.08 12.77
C LEU A 1 -10.81 9.79 13.92
N PRO A 2 -9.62 10.42 13.79
CA PRO A 2 -8.96 11.11 14.91
C PRO A 2 -9.84 12.17 15.60
N LYS A 3 -10.56 12.97 14.80
CA LYS A 3 -11.47 14.02 15.30
C LYS A 3 -12.59 13.49 16.20
N GLU A 4 -13.05 12.25 15.99
CA GLU A 4 -14.11 11.66 16.81
C GLU A 4 -13.56 11.25 18.19
N TYR A 5 -12.39 10.63 18.25
CA TYR A 5 -11.72 10.33 19.52
C TYR A 5 -11.40 11.60 20.31
N GLN A 6 -10.96 12.67 19.63
CA GLN A 6 -10.75 13.96 20.26
C GLN A 6 -12.05 14.57 20.82
N ARG A 7 -13.17 14.42 20.11
CA ARG A 7 -14.49 14.88 20.60
C ARG A 7 -14.94 14.13 21.83
N ILE A 8 -14.76 12.80 21.86
CA ILE A 8 -15.05 11.95 23.02
C ILE A 8 -14.19 12.40 24.22
N GLY A 9 -12.88 12.57 24.00
CA GLY A 9 -11.95 13.00 25.05
C GLY A 9 -12.34 14.35 25.67
N LYS A 10 -12.73 15.32 24.84
CA LYS A 10 -13.22 16.63 25.31
C LYS A 10 -14.55 16.54 26.04
N ALA A 11 -15.48 15.70 25.58
CA ALA A 11 -16.76 15.53 26.24
C ALA A 11 -16.60 14.99 27.68
N LEU A 12 -15.71 14.00 27.88
CA LEU A 12 -15.41 13.45 29.20
C LEU A 12 -14.77 14.48 30.14
N GLN A 13 -13.81 15.28 29.63
CA GLN A 13 -13.18 16.36 30.40
C GLN A 13 -14.19 17.48 30.75
N ASN A 14 -15.10 17.81 29.83
CA ASN A 14 -16.18 18.76 30.09
C ASN A 14 -17.12 18.26 31.20
N MET A 15 -17.48 16.97 31.18
CA MET A 15 -18.27 16.37 32.26
C MET A 15 -17.56 16.45 33.61
N SER A 16 -16.26 16.12 33.65
CA SER A 16 -15.45 16.28 34.85
C SER A 16 -15.47 17.71 35.40
N THR A 17 -15.36 18.70 34.50
CA THR A 17 -15.41 20.12 34.86
C THR A 17 -16.76 20.52 35.44
N VAL A 18 -17.86 20.06 34.83
CA VAL A 18 -19.23 20.32 35.32
C VAL A 18 -19.48 19.66 36.66
N PHE A 19 -18.97 18.45 36.90
CA PHE A 19 -19.14 17.78 38.20
C PHE A 19 -18.30 18.46 39.28
N THR A 20 -17.08 18.86 38.96
CA THR A 20 -16.21 19.61 39.90
C THR A 20 -16.83 20.93 40.36
N SER A 21 -17.67 21.56 39.53
CA SER A 21 -18.32 22.84 39.90
C SER A 21 -19.43 22.69 40.96
N SER A 22 -19.86 21.46 41.27
CA SER A 22 -20.82 21.17 42.34
C SER A 22 -20.31 21.59 43.73
N GLY A 23 -18.98 21.57 43.92
CA GLY A 23 -18.32 21.78 45.22
C GLY A 23 -18.57 20.67 46.24
N TYR A 24 -19.21 19.55 45.83
CA TYR A 24 -19.55 18.46 46.72
C TYR A 24 -18.31 17.67 47.16
N GLN A 25 -18.20 17.42 48.47
CA GLN A 25 -17.04 16.74 49.04
C GLN A 25 -17.11 15.24 48.73
N GLY A 26 -16.00 14.67 48.23
CA GLY A 26 -15.89 13.24 47.92
C GLY A 26 -16.04 12.88 46.43
N GLU A 27 -16.21 13.85 45.53
CA GLU A 27 -16.32 13.60 44.08
C GLU A 27 -14.99 13.51 43.32
N SER A 28 -13.85 13.81 43.97
CA SER A 28 -12.54 13.91 43.30
C SER A 28 -12.14 12.63 42.57
N THR A 29 -12.38 11.45 43.16
CA THR A 29 -12.08 10.17 42.50
C THR A 29 -12.82 9.99 41.17
N LEU A 30 -14.08 10.44 41.10
CA LEU A 30 -14.88 10.38 39.87
C LEU A 30 -14.39 11.40 38.84
N THR A 31 -14.18 12.65 39.25
CA THR A 31 -13.78 13.73 38.33
C THR A 31 -12.37 13.52 37.79
N ASP A 32 -11.46 12.97 38.61
CA ASP A 32 -10.11 12.59 38.18
C ASP A 32 -10.16 11.44 37.16
N ALA A 33 -10.98 10.41 37.39
CA ALA A 33 -11.15 9.30 36.45
C ALA A 33 -11.72 9.78 35.10
N LEU A 34 -12.73 10.66 35.11
CA LEU A 34 -13.30 11.26 33.88
C LEU A 34 -12.25 12.09 33.12
N THR A 35 -11.43 12.86 33.83
CA THR A 35 -10.34 13.63 33.22
C THR A 35 -9.28 12.71 32.62
N ALA A 36 -8.88 11.66 33.33
CA ALA A 36 -7.88 10.70 32.87
C ALA A 36 -8.36 9.92 31.63
N ALA A 37 -9.60 9.46 31.64
CA ALA A 37 -10.23 8.83 30.48
C ALA A 37 -10.29 9.80 29.29
N GLY A 38 -10.67 11.06 29.53
CA GLY A 38 -10.71 12.09 28.50
C GLY A 38 -9.35 12.34 27.84
N LYS A 39 -8.28 12.49 28.64
CA LYS A 39 -6.90 12.61 28.13
C LYS A 39 -6.45 11.38 27.35
N THR A 40 -6.80 10.19 27.84
CA THR A 40 -6.48 8.92 27.15
C THR A 40 -7.09 8.87 25.74
N TYR A 41 -8.34 9.33 25.57
CA TYR A 41 -8.98 9.42 24.26
C TYR A 41 -8.32 10.45 23.33
N GLU A 42 -7.80 11.56 23.86
CA GLU A 42 -7.02 12.52 23.07
C GLU A 42 -5.67 11.94 22.64
N GLU A 43 -4.99 11.17 23.49
CA GLU A 43 -3.77 10.45 23.13
C GLU A 43 -4.04 9.39 22.04
N ILE A 44 -5.15 8.66 22.14
CA ILE A 44 -5.57 7.71 21.09
C ILE A 44 -5.83 8.45 19.78
N ALA A 45 -6.44 9.64 19.81
CA ALA A 45 -6.64 10.44 18.61
C ALA A 45 -5.31 10.76 17.91
N GLN A 46 -4.27 11.09 18.68
CA GLN A 46 -2.93 11.33 18.14
C GLN A 46 -2.30 10.05 17.57
N LEU A 47 -2.43 8.91 18.26
CA LEU A 47 -1.95 7.62 17.74
C LEU A 47 -2.59 7.29 16.39
N VAL A 48 -3.91 7.45 16.27
CA VAL A 48 -4.66 7.20 15.03
C VAL A 48 -4.19 8.12 13.90
N ALA A 49 -3.89 9.39 14.21
CA ALA A 49 -3.41 10.35 13.22
C ALA A 49 -2.00 10.03 12.69
N GLU A 50 -1.13 9.51 13.55
CA GLU A 50 0.25 9.18 13.19
C GLU A 50 0.42 7.78 12.59
N GLN A 51 -0.54 6.88 12.83
CA GLN A 51 -0.46 5.47 12.40
C GLN A 51 -0.19 5.28 10.90
N PRO A 52 -0.84 5.99 9.96
CA PRO A 52 -0.66 5.73 8.52
C PRO A 52 0.80 5.84 8.04
N LYS A 53 1.64 6.60 8.74
CA LYS A 53 3.08 6.75 8.41
C LYS A 53 3.89 5.49 8.71
N LYS A 54 3.35 4.59 9.54
CA LYS A 54 4.03 3.37 10.01
C LYS A 54 3.69 2.14 9.19
N ASP A 55 2.51 2.12 8.57
CA ASP A 55 2.01 0.94 7.86
C ASP A 55 1.51 1.25 6.44
N LEU A 56 0.45 2.06 6.33
CA LEU A 56 -0.26 2.34 5.08
C LEU A 56 0.65 3.03 4.07
N HIS A 57 1.56 3.88 4.52
CA HIS A 57 2.54 4.55 3.66
C HIS A 57 3.35 3.53 2.86
N PHE A 58 3.94 2.52 3.51
CA PHE A 58 4.76 1.52 2.83
C PHE A 58 3.94 0.70 1.82
N LEU A 59 2.71 0.32 2.20
CA LEU A 59 1.80 -0.37 1.29
C LEU A 59 1.46 0.47 0.05
N MET A 60 1.26 1.78 0.23
CA MET A 60 1.00 2.71 -0.88
C MET A 60 2.21 2.92 -1.78
N GLU A 61 3.42 3.04 -1.22
CA GLU A 61 4.65 3.16 -2.01
C GLU A 61 4.89 1.91 -2.86
N THR A 62 4.76 0.71 -2.28
CA THR A 62 4.87 -0.54 -3.06
C THR A 62 3.82 -0.58 -4.18
N ASN A 63 2.56 -0.22 -3.90
CA ASN A 63 1.53 -0.18 -4.94
C ASN A 63 1.85 0.85 -6.04
N ASN A 64 2.39 2.01 -5.70
CA ASN A 64 2.77 3.06 -6.65
C ASN A 64 3.93 2.62 -7.54
N GLU A 65 4.93 1.95 -6.98
CA GLU A 65 6.05 1.38 -7.74
C GLU A 65 5.55 0.36 -8.76
N TYR A 66 4.73 -0.60 -8.32
CA TYR A 66 4.17 -1.63 -9.21
C TYR A 66 3.20 -1.03 -10.24
N LYS A 67 2.48 0.03 -9.92
CA LYS A 67 1.69 0.79 -10.91
C LYS A 67 2.60 1.38 -12.01
N GLY A 68 3.76 1.92 -11.64
CA GLY A 68 4.76 2.40 -12.59
C GLY A 68 5.27 1.29 -13.51
N LEU A 69 5.70 0.16 -12.94
CA LEU A 69 6.15 -1.01 -13.70
C LEU A 69 5.07 -1.54 -14.65
N LEU A 70 3.83 -1.64 -14.16
CA LEU A 70 2.69 -2.09 -14.96
C LEU A 70 2.37 -1.15 -16.11
N GLY A 71 2.62 0.15 -15.93
CA GLY A 71 2.47 1.17 -16.97
C GLY A 71 3.39 0.97 -18.17
N CYS A 72 4.49 0.23 -18.04
CA CYS A 72 5.45 -0.03 -19.13
C CYS A 72 5.08 -1.22 -20.03
N PHE A 73 4.22 -2.13 -19.57
CA PHE A 73 3.85 -3.33 -20.33
C PHE A 73 3.06 -3.05 -21.62
N PRO A 74 2.10 -2.11 -21.68
CA PRO A 74 1.36 -1.82 -22.90
C PRO A 74 2.29 -1.53 -24.09
N ASP A 75 3.29 -0.67 -23.90
CA ASP A 75 4.24 -0.31 -24.96
C ASP A 75 5.15 -1.48 -25.32
N THR A 76 5.68 -2.18 -24.32
CA THR A 76 6.53 -3.37 -24.50
C THR A 76 5.81 -4.46 -25.31
N ILE A 77 4.55 -4.75 -24.96
CA ILE A 77 3.71 -5.73 -25.66
C ILE A 77 3.37 -5.24 -27.06
N THR A 78 3.11 -3.95 -27.25
CA THR A 78 2.81 -3.36 -28.56
C THR A 78 3.97 -3.54 -29.53
N VAL A 79 5.20 -3.25 -29.09
CA VAL A 79 6.41 -3.46 -29.90
C VAL A 79 6.60 -4.95 -30.22
N HIS A 80 6.41 -5.83 -29.24
CA HIS A 80 6.54 -7.28 -29.45
C HIS A 80 5.50 -7.81 -30.45
N LYS A 81 4.24 -7.38 -30.34
CA LYS A 81 3.17 -7.70 -31.29
C LYS A 81 3.48 -7.20 -32.70
N ALA A 82 3.98 -5.98 -32.84
CA ALA A 82 4.37 -5.44 -34.15
C ALA A 82 5.49 -6.28 -34.80
N ALA A 83 6.50 -6.69 -34.02
CA ALA A 83 7.55 -7.59 -34.50
C ALA A 83 7.00 -8.96 -34.96
N LEU A 84 6.04 -9.52 -34.20
CA LEU A 84 5.35 -10.75 -34.57
C LEU A 84 4.63 -10.63 -35.92
N GLU A 85 3.84 -9.57 -36.11
CA GLU A 85 3.12 -9.34 -37.37
C GLU A 85 4.08 -9.15 -38.55
N LYS A 86 5.22 -8.47 -38.36
CA LYS A 86 6.25 -8.34 -39.40
C LYS A 86 6.86 -9.67 -39.81
N VAL A 87 7.07 -10.59 -38.87
CA VAL A 87 7.56 -11.95 -39.19
C VAL A 87 6.50 -12.75 -39.94
N LYS A 88 5.22 -12.64 -39.57
CA LYS A 88 4.10 -13.30 -40.28
C LYS A 88 3.97 -12.83 -41.74
N GLU A 89 4.18 -11.54 -41.99
CA GLU A 89 4.22 -11.00 -43.35
C GLU A 89 5.46 -11.41 -44.16
N GLY A 90 6.46 -12.02 -43.52
CA GLY A 90 7.77 -12.32 -44.13
C GLY A 90 7.68 -13.13 -45.42
N ASP A 91 6.81 -14.14 -45.49
CA ASP A 91 6.62 -14.94 -46.71
C ASP A 91 6.10 -14.12 -47.89
N ARG A 92 5.14 -13.23 -47.65
CA ARG A 92 4.61 -12.30 -48.65
C ARG A 92 5.69 -11.32 -49.13
N LEU A 93 6.54 -10.85 -48.23
CA LEU A 93 7.63 -9.93 -48.56
C LEU A 93 8.72 -10.61 -49.39
N VAL A 94 9.04 -11.87 -49.11
CA VAL A 94 9.94 -12.68 -49.94
C VAL A 94 9.32 -12.93 -51.32
N ALA A 95 8.04 -13.33 -51.39
CA ALA A 95 7.34 -13.60 -52.66
C ALA A 95 7.23 -12.35 -53.56
N THR A 96 7.23 -11.15 -52.98
CA THR A 96 7.20 -9.86 -53.70
C THR A 96 8.60 -9.26 -53.90
N ASN A 97 9.67 -10.02 -53.66
CA ASN A 97 11.08 -9.60 -53.77
C ASN A 97 11.42 -8.32 -52.98
N LYS A 98 10.69 -8.03 -51.89
CA LYS A 98 10.96 -6.88 -51.02
C LYS A 98 12.05 -7.17 -49.98
N ILE A 99 12.22 -8.45 -49.63
CA ILE A 99 13.29 -8.96 -48.77
C ILE A 99 13.76 -10.32 -49.30
N THR A 100 14.94 -10.75 -48.86
CA THR A 100 15.50 -12.08 -49.12
C THR A 100 15.03 -13.10 -48.08
N ALA A 101 15.14 -14.40 -48.40
CA ALA A 101 14.88 -15.47 -47.45
C ALA A 101 15.82 -15.43 -46.22
N GLN A 102 17.07 -14.98 -46.40
CA GLN A 102 18.03 -14.80 -45.32
C GLN A 102 17.60 -13.67 -44.35
N GLU A 103 17.11 -12.55 -44.88
CA GLU A 103 16.57 -11.46 -44.07
C GLU A 103 15.34 -11.91 -43.28
N LYS A 104 14.42 -12.68 -43.90
CA LYS A 104 13.29 -13.31 -43.19
C LYS A 104 13.79 -14.19 -42.03
N GLY A 105 14.79 -15.04 -42.27
CA GLY A 105 15.39 -15.88 -41.21
C GLY A 105 15.97 -15.05 -40.06
N THR A 106 16.61 -13.91 -40.38
CA THR A 106 17.13 -12.97 -39.39
C THR A 106 16.01 -12.31 -38.58
N MET A 107 14.90 -11.92 -39.22
CA MET A 107 13.72 -11.38 -38.53
C MET A 107 13.13 -12.39 -37.55
N ALA A 108 12.98 -13.65 -37.96
CA ALA A 108 12.48 -14.72 -37.09
C ALA A 108 13.40 -14.95 -35.88
N LYS A 109 14.72 -14.95 -36.09
CA LYS A 109 15.71 -15.07 -35.01
C LYS A 109 15.60 -13.90 -34.02
N ARG A 110 15.47 -12.67 -34.51
CA ARG A 110 15.29 -11.47 -33.67
C ARG A 110 14.01 -11.56 -32.83
N LEU A 111 12.89 -11.95 -33.42
CA LEU A 111 11.64 -12.16 -32.70
C LEU A 111 11.81 -13.21 -31.59
N SER A 112 12.49 -14.32 -31.88
CA SER A 112 12.77 -15.36 -30.87
C SER A 112 13.59 -14.80 -29.70
N THR A 113 14.65 -14.03 -29.95
CA THR A 113 15.41 -13.35 -28.90
C THR A 113 14.53 -12.42 -28.08
N MET A 114 13.68 -11.60 -28.72
CA MET A 114 12.75 -10.72 -28.02
C MET A 114 11.79 -11.51 -27.12
N SER A 115 11.28 -12.65 -27.58
CA SER A 115 10.38 -13.51 -26.79
C SER A 115 11.06 -14.05 -25.54
N TYR A 116 12.32 -14.49 -25.65
CA TYR A 116 13.09 -14.95 -24.49
C TYR A 116 13.37 -13.82 -23.50
N SER A 117 13.72 -12.62 -23.99
CA SER A 117 13.90 -11.45 -23.13
C SER A 117 12.61 -11.09 -22.39
N LEU A 118 11.46 -11.07 -23.09
CA LEU A 118 10.17 -10.76 -22.46
C LEU A 118 9.78 -11.82 -21.42
N GLN A 119 10.00 -13.11 -21.69
CA GLN A 119 9.74 -14.18 -20.73
C GLN A 119 10.65 -14.07 -19.50
N ALA A 120 11.93 -13.76 -19.70
CA ALA A 120 12.88 -13.54 -18.60
C ALA A 120 12.44 -12.37 -17.72
N GLU A 121 12.00 -11.27 -18.32
CA GLU A 121 11.49 -10.10 -17.60
C GLU A 121 10.20 -10.42 -16.83
N MET A 122 9.26 -11.17 -17.42
CA MET A 122 8.04 -11.58 -16.72
C MET A 122 8.34 -12.49 -15.53
N ASN A 123 9.32 -13.39 -15.65
CA ASN A 123 9.77 -14.22 -14.52
C ASN A 123 10.40 -13.35 -13.42
N HIS A 124 11.25 -12.39 -13.80
CA HIS A 124 11.84 -11.45 -12.85
C HIS A 124 10.78 -10.63 -12.12
N PHE A 125 9.85 -10.03 -12.88
CA PHE A 125 8.72 -9.28 -12.35
C PHE A 125 7.88 -10.10 -11.36
N HIS A 126 7.53 -11.34 -11.71
CA HIS A 126 6.74 -12.19 -10.82
C HIS A 126 7.47 -12.59 -9.55
N ASN A 127 8.76 -12.89 -9.63
CA ASN A 127 9.57 -13.24 -8.46
C ASN A 127 9.65 -12.07 -7.46
N ASN A 128 9.93 -10.85 -7.95
CA ASN A 128 9.97 -9.66 -7.09
C ASN A 128 8.57 -9.34 -6.54
N ARG A 129 7.52 -9.43 -7.37
CA ARG A 129 6.14 -9.17 -6.93
C ARG A 129 5.75 -10.04 -5.75
N ILE A 130 6.05 -11.32 -5.79
CA ILE A 130 5.74 -12.23 -4.69
C ILE A 130 6.51 -11.82 -3.43
N TYR A 131 7.80 -11.55 -3.56
CA TYR A 131 8.64 -11.16 -2.43
C TYR A 131 8.19 -9.84 -1.79
N ASP A 132 8.00 -8.79 -2.58
CA ASP A 132 7.67 -7.45 -2.09
C ASP A 132 6.29 -7.42 -1.44
N TYR A 133 5.28 -8.02 -2.08
CA TYR A 133 3.93 -8.04 -1.53
C TYR A 133 3.84 -8.87 -0.25
N ASN A 134 4.55 -10.00 -0.16
CA ASN A 134 4.60 -10.76 1.09
C ASN A 134 5.20 -9.91 2.22
N ARG A 135 6.30 -9.20 1.94
CA ARG A 135 6.99 -8.39 2.94
C ARG A 135 6.16 -7.18 3.38
N VAL A 136 5.57 -6.44 2.45
CA VAL A 136 4.81 -5.23 2.80
C VAL A 136 3.50 -5.57 3.49
N MET A 137 2.85 -6.68 3.14
CA MET A 137 1.66 -7.15 3.84
C MET A 137 1.98 -7.65 5.25
N GLN A 138 3.10 -8.35 5.43
CA GLN A 138 3.58 -8.72 6.75
C GLN A 138 3.83 -7.47 7.61
N LEU A 139 4.59 -6.49 7.11
CA LEU A 139 4.85 -5.22 7.80
C LEU A 139 3.55 -4.52 8.20
N TYR A 140 2.61 -4.39 7.25
CA TYR A 140 1.32 -3.74 7.48
C TYR A 140 0.55 -4.41 8.62
N LEU A 141 0.46 -5.74 8.60
CA LEU A 141 -0.26 -6.49 9.63
C LEU A 141 0.43 -6.42 10.99
N GLU A 142 1.76 -6.52 11.04
CA GLU A 142 2.53 -6.40 12.29
C GLU A 142 2.34 -5.02 12.95
N GLU A 143 2.39 -3.95 12.16
CA GLU A 143 2.18 -2.60 12.67
C GLU A 143 0.72 -2.33 13.08
N GLN A 144 -0.26 -2.90 12.37
CA GLN A 144 -1.67 -2.85 12.78
C GLN A 144 -1.91 -3.59 14.10
N VAL A 145 -1.30 -4.76 14.30
CA VAL A 145 -1.38 -5.49 15.59
C VAL A 145 -0.84 -4.62 16.72
N LYS A 146 0.40 -4.10 16.59
CA LYS A 146 1.01 -3.23 17.60
C LYS A 146 0.16 -2.00 17.89
N PHE A 147 -0.46 -1.42 16.86
CA PHE A 147 -1.35 -0.26 17.00
C PHE A 147 -2.56 -0.56 17.88
N TYR A 148 -3.29 -1.63 17.61
CA TYR A 148 -4.46 -2.01 18.41
C TYR A 148 -4.08 -2.46 19.82
N GLU A 149 -2.97 -3.18 20.00
CA GLU A 149 -2.44 -3.54 21.31
C GLU A 149 -2.09 -2.30 22.15
N THR A 150 -1.48 -1.29 21.52
CA THR A 150 -1.14 -0.01 22.18
C THR A 150 -2.40 0.73 22.62
N ILE A 151 -3.42 0.78 21.77
CA ILE A 151 -4.72 1.38 22.13
C ILE A 151 -5.34 0.63 23.31
N ALA A 152 -5.36 -0.71 23.27
CA ALA A 152 -5.90 -1.52 24.35
C ALA A 152 -5.14 -1.28 25.67
N ALA A 153 -3.80 -1.18 25.63
CA ALA A 153 -2.99 -0.88 26.79
C ALA A 153 -3.30 0.51 27.39
N LYS A 154 -3.47 1.54 26.54
CA LYS A 154 -3.87 2.89 26.99
C LYS A 154 -5.23 2.89 27.66
N LEU A 155 -6.22 2.20 27.08
CA LEU A 155 -7.54 2.08 27.68
C LEU A 155 -7.51 1.35 29.03
N ARG A 156 -6.68 0.31 29.18
CA ARG A 156 -6.51 -0.39 30.47
C ARG A 156 -5.86 0.48 31.55
N GLN A 157 -4.99 1.43 31.19
CA GLN A 157 -4.35 2.33 32.15
C GLN A 157 -5.30 3.43 32.67
N ALA A 158 -6.35 3.72 31.92
CA ALA A 158 -7.36 4.71 32.28
C ALA A 158 -8.48 4.15 33.18
N HIS A 159 -8.47 2.84 33.44
CA HIS A 159 -9.39 2.13 34.32
C HIS A 159 -8.75 1.88 35.69
#